data_AF-A0A246SYC4-F1
#
_entry.id   AF-A0A246SYC4-F1
#
_cell.length_a   1.000
_cell.length_b   1.000
_cell.length_c   1.000
_cell.angle_alpha   90.00
_cell.angle_beta   90.00
_cell.angle_gamma   90.00
#
_symmetry.space_group_name_H-M   'P 1'
#
loop_
_entity.id
_entity.type
_entity.pdbx_description
1 polymer ?
#
loop_
_entity_poly.entity_id
_entity_poly.type
_entity_poly.pdbx_seq_one_letter_code
_entity_poly.pdbx_strand_id
1 'polypeptide(L)'
;MLISFGLILAICTLAIGYIDFQRLVIPNGLNAIVAVTGIVFKLQFGYPTAVAASLFGVLVLLLFWGLRYVHWRLRGVVGLGLGDVKFAGAAAIWLDPLIFPAFLFTASALALLYFCFVAKRSAGIASLRVPFGPFLATALFATWNFNTFYSQAIG
;
A
#
# COMPACT_ATOMS: atom_id res chain seq x y z
N MET A 1 -20.70 -6.05 8.77
CA MET A 1 -19.68 -6.63 7.86
C MET A 1 -18.45 -5.75 7.71
N LEU A 2 -18.62 -4.44 7.45
CA LEU A 2 -17.53 -3.46 7.33
C LEU A 2 -16.47 -3.52 8.46
N ILE A 3 -16.91 -3.63 9.73
CA ILE A 3 -16.02 -3.71 10.90
C ILE A 3 -15.08 -4.91 10.83
N SER A 4 -15.57 -6.07 10.37
CA SER A 4 -14.78 -7.30 10.24
C SER A 4 -13.65 -7.13 9.21
N PHE A 5 -13.95 -6.53 8.05
CA PHE A 5 -12.92 -6.22 7.04
C PHE A 5 -11.93 -5.18 7.54
N GLY A 6 -12.40 -4.15 8.25
CA GLY A 6 -11.53 -3.14 8.87
C GLY A 6 -10.56 -3.76 9.88
N LEU A 7 -11.02 -4.71 10.70
CA LEU A 7 -10.16 -5.43 11.65
C LEU A 7 -9.11 -6.31 10.93
N ILE A 8 -9.53 -7.04 9.88
CA ILE A 8 -8.59 -7.85 9.09
C ILE A 8 -7.54 -6.95 8.43
N LEU A 9 -7.97 -5.83 7.84
CA LEU A 9 -7.08 -4.86 7.24
C LEU A 9 -6.12 -4.27 8.26
N ALA A 10 -6.60 -3.89 9.45
CA ALA A 10 -5.78 -3.37 10.54
C ALA A 10 -4.72 -4.37 11.01
N ILE A 11 -5.11 -5.63 11.22
CA ILE A 11 -4.18 -6.69 11.64
C ILE A 11 -3.12 -6.91 10.56
N CYS A 12 -3.53 -6.96 9.29
CA CYS A 12 -2.62 -7.15 8.17
C CYS A 12 -1.65 -5.96 8.01
N THR A 13 -2.14 -4.72 8.07
CA THR A 13 -1.29 -3.53 7.93
C THR A 13 -0.32 -3.39 9.11
N LEU A 14 -0.74 -3.71 10.33
CA LEU A 14 0.15 -3.77 11.50
C LEU A 14 1.22 -4.86 11.35
N ALA A 15 0.82 -6.07 10.92
CA ALA A 15 1.76 -7.18 10.72
C ALA A 15 2.77 -6.87 9.59
N ILE A 16 2.31 -6.31 8.47
CA ILE A 16 3.17 -5.88 7.37
C ILE A 16 4.13 -4.79 7.84
N GLY A 17 3.64 -3.76 8.52
CA GLY A 17 4.48 -2.68 9.03
C GLY A 17 5.54 -3.18 10.00
N TYR A 18 5.18 -4.08 10.92
CA TYR A 18 6.13 -4.67 11.87
C TYR A 18 7.21 -5.51 11.18
N ILE A 19 6.81 -6.39 10.25
CA ILE A 19 7.75 -7.27 9.55
C ILE A 19 8.65 -6.45 8.60
N ASP A 20 8.11 -5.47 7.90
CA ASP A 20 8.89 -4.63 6.99
C ASP A 20 9.90 -3.77 7.75
N PHE A 21 9.53 -3.24 8.92
CA PHE A 21 10.47 -2.50 9.76
C PHE A 21 11.65 -3.36 10.25
N GLN A 22 11.41 -4.64 10.53
CA GLN A 22 12.44 -5.57 11.02
C GLN A 22 13.27 -6.21 9.90
N ARG A 23 12.64 -6.54 8.77
CA ARG A 23 13.23 -7.41 7.74
C ARG A 23 13.29 -6.78 6.35
N LEU A 24 12.72 -5.60 6.14
CA LEU A 24 12.60 -4.92 4.83
C LEU A 24 11.94 -5.83 3.76
N VAL A 25 11.00 -6.67 4.19
CA VAL A 25 10.29 -7.63 3.33
C VAL A 25 8.81 -7.65 3.71
N ILE A 26 7.95 -7.53 2.70
CA ILE A 26 6.51 -7.78 2.83
C ILE A 26 6.22 -9.25 2.48
N PRO A 27 5.71 -10.07 3.42
CA PRO A 27 5.40 -11.47 3.16
C PRO A 27 4.34 -11.63 2.07
N ASN A 28 4.58 -12.53 1.12
CA ASN A 28 3.63 -12.82 0.04
C ASN A 28 2.26 -13.28 0.58
N GLY A 29 2.25 -14.01 1.70
CA GLY A 29 1.00 -14.44 2.34
C GLY A 29 0.14 -13.27 2.83
N LEU A 30 0.75 -12.26 3.47
CA LEU A 30 0.01 -11.07 3.92
C LEU A 30 -0.49 -10.24 2.74
N ASN A 31 0.32 -10.07 1.69
CA ASN A 31 -0.12 -9.42 0.45
C ASN A 31 -1.32 -10.15 -0.18
N ALA A 32 -1.28 -11.48 -0.23
CA ALA A 32 -2.37 -12.28 -0.77
C ALA A 32 -3.64 -12.16 0.09
N ILE A 33 -3.51 -12.19 1.42
CA ILE A 33 -4.64 -11.99 2.33
C ILE A 33 -5.28 -10.62 2.10
N VAL A 34 -4.49 -9.54 2.04
CA VAL A 34 -4.99 -8.19 1.75
C VAL A 34 -5.71 -8.15 0.40
N ALA A 35 -5.13 -8.72 -0.66
CA ALA A 35 -5.76 -8.73 -1.98
C ALA A 35 -7.10 -9.51 -1.98
N VAL A 36 -7.11 -10.75 -1.47
CA VAL A 36 -8.30 -11.61 -1.46
C VAL A 36 -9.41 -11.00 -0.61
N THR A 37 -9.08 -10.49 0.58
CA THR A 37 -10.07 -9.86 1.47
C THR A 37 -10.63 -8.57 0.88
N GLY A 38 -9.84 -7.82 0.11
CA GLY A 38 -10.32 -6.67 -0.65
C GLY A 38 -11.30 -7.04 -1.78
N ILE A 39 -11.02 -8.13 -2.52
CA ILE A 39 -11.95 -8.63 -3.55
C ILE A 39 -13.26 -9.09 -2.90
N VAL A 40 -13.19 -9.86 -1.81
CA VAL A 40 -14.37 -10.32 -1.06
C VAL A 40 -15.17 -9.14 -0.52
N PHE A 41 -14.51 -8.06 -0.07
CA PHE A 41 -15.17 -6.82 0.32
C PHE A 41 -15.88 -6.15 -0.86
N LYS A 42 -15.22 -5.98 -2.01
CA LYS A 42 -15.81 -5.35 -3.21
C LYS A 42 -16.94 -6.19 -3.83
N LEU A 43 -16.93 -7.51 -3.64
CA LEU A 43 -18.02 -8.41 -4.03
C LEU A 43 -19.33 -8.11 -3.29
N GLN A 44 -19.26 -7.53 -2.08
CA GLN A 44 -20.47 -7.13 -1.34
C GLN A 44 -21.25 -6.00 -2.02
N PHE A 45 -20.59 -5.25 -2.89
CA PHE A 45 -21.18 -4.17 -3.68
C PHE A 45 -21.58 -4.62 -5.10
N GLY A 46 -21.31 -5.88 -5.45
CA GLY A 46 -21.66 -6.48 -6.74
C GLY A 46 -20.50 -7.19 -7.44
N TYR A 47 -20.84 -8.05 -8.40
CA TYR A 47 -19.83 -8.70 -9.25
C TYR A 47 -19.07 -7.71 -10.15
N PRO A 48 -19.72 -6.75 -10.85
CA PRO A 48 -19.00 -5.80 -11.70
C PRO A 48 -18.01 -4.92 -10.92
N THR A 49 -18.35 -4.54 -9.69
CA THR A 49 -17.47 -3.72 -8.83
C THR A 49 -16.24 -4.49 -8.39
N ALA A 50 -16.38 -5.78 -8.05
CA ALA A 50 -15.25 -6.63 -7.71
C ALA A 50 -14.29 -6.85 -8.89
N VAL A 51 -14.83 -7.06 -10.09
CA VAL A 51 -14.03 -7.20 -11.32
C VAL A 51 -13.28 -5.90 -11.63
N ALA A 52 -13.97 -4.76 -11.57
CA ALA A 52 -13.35 -3.45 -11.80
C ALA A 52 -12.22 -3.16 -10.79
N ALA A 53 -12.45 -3.43 -9.50
CA ALA A 53 -11.43 -3.27 -8.46
C ALA A 53 -10.24 -4.21 -8.67
N SER A 54 -10.47 -5.44 -9.09
CA SER A 54 -9.41 -6.42 -9.40
C SER A 54 -8.57 -5.98 -10.59
N LEU A 55 -9.21 -5.50 -11.67
CA LEU A 55 -8.54 -4.96 -12.84
C LEU A 55 -7.70 -3.73 -12.49
N PHE A 56 -8.24 -2.85 -11.64
CA PHE A 56 -7.50 -1.69 -11.15
C PHE A 56 -6.28 -2.11 -10.32
N GLY A 57 -6.43 -3.10 -9.43
CA GLY A 57 -5.31 -3.67 -8.67
C GLY A 57 -4.20 -4.25 -9.56
N VAL A 58 -4.58 -5.00 -10.60
CA VAL A 58 -3.63 -5.53 -11.59
C VAL A 58 -2.94 -4.42 -12.37
N LEU A 59 -3.69 -3.40 -12.80
CA LEU A 59 -3.14 -2.24 -13.51
C LEU A 59 -2.11 -1.50 -12.65
N VAL A 60 -2.44 -1.24 -11.38
CA VAL A 60 -1.51 -0.61 -10.43
C VAL A 60 -0.26 -1.47 -10.23
N LEU A 61 -0.42 -2.78 -10.04
CA LEU A 61 0.72 -3.71 -9.91
C LEU A 61 1.64 -3.64 -11.13
N LEU A 62 1.08 -3.68 -12.34
CA LEU A 62 1.85 -3.62 -13.58
C LEU A 62 2.55 -2.27 -13.75
N LEU A 63 1.87 -1.16 -13.44
CA LEU A 63 2.46 0.17 -13.50
C LEU A 63 3.65 0.30 -12.54
N PHE A 64 3.48 -0.11 -11.28
CA PHE A 64 4.54 -0.04 -10.28
C PHE A 64 5.69 -1.00 -10.60
N TRP A 65 5.39 -2.18 -11.14
CA TRP A 65 6.41 -3.11 -11.62
C TRP A 65 7.20 -2.55 -12.81
N GLY A 66 6.52 -1.91 -13.76
CA GLY A 66 7.13 -1.23 -14.89
C GLY A 66 8.01 -0.05 -14.45
N LEU A 67 7.51 0.80 -13.55
CA LEU A 67 8.28 1.90 -12.95
C LEU A 67 9.54 1.39 -12.24
N ARG A 68 9.40 0.31 -11.46
CA ARG A 68 10.54 -0.36 -10.81
C ARG A 68 11.56 -0.84 -11.84
N TYR A 69 11.12 -1.48 -12.92
CA TYR A 69 12.00 -2.00 -13.96
C TYR A 69 12.73 -0.88 -14.71
N VAL A 70 12.02 0.16 -15.13
CA VAL A 70 12.60 1.34 -15.79
C VAL A 70 13.61 2.03 -14.88
N HIS A 71 13.26 2.24 -13.60
CA HIS A 71 14.18 2.85 -12.63
C HIS A 71 15.45 2.03 -12.46
N TRP A 72 15.33 0.71 -12.31
CA TRP A 72 16.47 -0.18 -12.21
C TRP A 72 17.34 -0.13 -13.47
N ARG A 73 16.73 -0.10 -14.66
CA ARG A 73 17.47 -0.04 -15.92
C ARG A 73 18.25 1.27 -16.09
N LEU A 74 17.70 2.40 -15.64
CA LEU A 74 18.30 3.73 -15.77
C LEU A 74 19.35 4.04 -14.69
N ARG A 75 19.13 3.59 -13.45
CA ARG A 75 19.99 3.94 -12.30
C ARG A 75 20.89 2.80 -11.84
N GLY A 76 20.64 1.56 -12.27
CA GLY A 76 21.36 0.37 -11.79
C GLY A 76 21.01 -0.03 -10.35
N VAL A 77 20.15 0.72 -9.67
CA VAL A 77 19.75 0.52 -8.27
C VAL A 77 18.24 0.28 -8.20
N VAL A 78 17.82 -0.61 -7.30
CA VAL A 78 16.41 -0.88 -7.06
C VAL A 78 15.87 0.17 -6.09
N GLY A 79 15.04 1.08 -6.59
CA GLY A 79 14.42 2.14 -5.77
C GLY A 79 13.25 1.64 -4.92
N LEU A 80 12.41 0.74 -5.46
CA LEU A 80 11.22 0.21 -4.79
C LEU A 80 11.28 -1.32 -4.67
N GLY A 81 10.94 -1.85 -3.50
CA GLY A 81 10.91 -3.29 -3.24
C GLY A 81 9.79 -3.98 -4.03
N LEU A 82 9.99 -5.25 -4.40
CA LEU A 82 8.91 -6.04 -5.01
C LEU A 82 7.73 -6.27 -4.05
N GLY A 83 8.01 -6.31 -2.74
CA GLY A 83 6.99 -6.36 -1.71
C GLY A 83 6.04 -5.16 -1.80
N ASP A 84 6.61 -3.96 -1.89
CA ASP A 84 5.87 -2.70 -1.98
C ASP A 84 5.02 -2.62 -3.25
N VAL A 85 5.56 -3.07 -4.40
CA VAL A 85 4.83 -3.13 -5.68
C VAL A 85 3.58 -4.02 -5.55
N LYS A 86 3.75 -5.21 -4.96
CA LYS A 86 2.63 -6.14 -4.76
C LYS A 86 1.61 -5.58 -3.76
N PHE A 87 2.10 -4.93 -2.70
CA PHE A 87 1.23 -4.32 -1.69
C PHE A 87 0.43 -3.15 -2.28
N ALA A 88 1.03 -2.30 -3.13
CA ALA A 88 0.33 -1.23 -3.83
C ALA A 88 -0.80 -1.76 -4.72
N GLY A 89 -0.56 -2.86 -5.45
CA GLY A 89 -1.60 -3.55 -6.22
C GLY A 89 -2.71 -4.12 -5.34
N ALA A 90 -2.38 -4.72 -4.20
CA ALA A 90 -3.36 -5.22 -3.24
C ALA A 90 -4.17 -4.08 -2.60
N ALA A 91 -3.51 -2.97 -2.21
CA ALA A 91 -4.12 -1.76 -1.68
C ALA A 91 -5.10 -1.11 -2.67
N ALA A 92 -4.76 -1.10 -3.95
CA ALA A 92 -5.63 -0.59 -5.01
C ALA A 92 -6.98 -1.32 -5.11
N ILE A 93 -7.07 -2.60 -4.73
CA ILE A 93 -8.35 -3.33 -4.73
C ILE A 93 -9.32 -2.76 -3.67
N TRP A 94 -8.78 -2.28 -2.54
CA TRP A 94 -9.57 -1.71 -1.45
C TRP A 94 -10.05 -0.29 -1.74
N LEU A 95 -9.24 0.48 -2.45
CA LEU A 95 -9.44 1.90 -2.66
C LEU A 95 -10.15 2.17 -3.99
N ASP A 96 -10.91 3.25 -4.02
CA ASP A 96 -11.44 3.75 -5.30
C ASP A 96 -10.30 4.44 -6.08
N PRO A 97 -10.31 4.37 -7.42
CA PRO A 97 -9.23 4.94 -8.25
C PRO A 97 -8.95 6.42 -7.98
N LEU A 98 -9.98 7.19 -7.61
CA LEU A 98 -9.86 8.62 -7.29
C LEU A 98 -9.10 8.91 -5.99
N ILE A 99 -9.10 7.96 -5.04
CA ILE A 99 -8.44 8.13 -3.73
C ILE A 99 -7.02 7.56 -3.75
N PHE A 100 -6.71 6.69 -4.72
CA PHE A 100 -5.39 6.09 -4.87
C PHE A 100 -4.23 7.12 -4.93
N PRO A 101 -4.34 8.28 -5.62
CA PRO A 101 -3.32 9.32 -5.54
C PRO A 101 -3.12 9.88 -4.14
N ALA A 102 -4.19 10.08 -3.36
CA ALA A 102 -4.10 10.54 -1.98
C ALA A 102 -3.43 9.49 -1.08
N PHE A 103 -3.68 8.20 -1.32
CA PHE A 103 -2.97 7.10 -0.67
C PHE A 103 -1.46 7.14 -0.95
N LEU A 104 -1.05 7.30 -2.21
CA LEU A 104 0.37 7.38 -2.54
C LEU A 104 1.04 8.64 -1.96
N PHE A 105 0.33 9.77 -2.00
CA PHE A 105 0.81 11.01 -1.43
C PHE A 105 1.02 10.89 0.09
N THR A 106 0.04 10.34 0.81
CA THR A 106 0.14 10.14 2.27
C THR A 106 1.27 9.18 2.63
N ALA A 107 1.40 8.04 1.93
CA ALA A 107 2.51 7.11 2.13
C ALA A 107 3.88 7.78 1.88
N SER A 108 4.02 8.51 0.77
CA SER A 108 5.26 9.18 0.39
C SER A 108 5.63 10.32 1.33
N ALA A 109 4.64 11.11 1.77
CA ALA A 109 4.85 12.20 2.73
C ALA A 109 5.32 11.67 4.09
N LEU A 110 4.69 10.61 4.61
CA LEU A 110 5.11 9.98 5.87
C LEU A 110 6.53 9.40 5.77
N ALA A 111 6.83 8.70 4.67
CA ALA A 111 8.16 8.16 4.41
C ALA A 111 9.22 9.27 4.34
N LEU A 112 8.91 10.39 3.66
CA LEU A 112 9.83 11.52 3.53
C LEU A 112 10.05 12.23 4.87
N LEU A 113 8.99 12.44 5.67
CA LEU A 113 9.10 13.01 7.01
C LEU A 113 9.98 12.15 7.92
N TYR A 114 9.78 10.83 7.89
CA TYR A 114 10.61 9.89 8.62
C TYR A 114 12.06 9.92 8.16
N PHE A 115 12.29 9.91 6.84
CA PHE A 115 13.63 10.01 6.27
C PHE A 115 14.34 11.30 6.71
N CYS A 116 13.68 12.46 6.65
CA CYS A 116 14.22 13.74 7.11
C CYS A 116 14.58 13.72 8.60
N PHE A 117 13.79 13.03 9.43
CA PHE A 117 14.07 12.90 10.85
C PHE A 117 15.29 12.01 11.14
N VAL A 118 15.38 10.86 10.47
CA VAL A 118 16.49 9.90 10.65
C VAL A 118 17.77 10.42 10.01
N ALA A 119 17.70 11.07 8.85
CA ALA A 119 18.86 11.64 8.15
C ALA A 119 19.60 12.68 9.02
N LYS A 120 18.88 13.43 9.86
CA LYS A 120 19.49 14.36 10.84
C LYS A 120 20.31 13.67 11.93
N ARG A 121 20.09 12.37 12.16
CA ARG A 121 20.73 11.58 13.22
C ARG A 121 21.76 10.57 12.71
N SER A 122 21.86 10.37 11.40
CA SER A 122 22.76 9.40 10.79
C SER A 122 24.02 10.08 10.23
N ALA A 123 25.18 9.46 10.43
CA ALA A 123 26.46 9.94 9.89
C ALA A 123 26.61 9.74 8.37
N GLY A 124 25.64 9.10 7.70
CA GLY A 124 25.66 8.88 6.26
C GLY A 124 24.26 8.66 5.68
N ILE A 125 23.89 9.48 4.71
CA ILE A 125 22.58 9.43 4.01
C ILE A 125 22.55 8.28 2.99
N ALA A 126 23.70 7.96 2.38
CA ALA A 126 23.80 6.97 1.30
C ALA A 126 23.59 5.51 1.75
N SER A 127 23.78 5.19 3.03
CA SER A 127 23.58 3.85 3.59
C SER A 127 22.20 3.65 4.22
N LEU A 128 21.38 4.70 4.29
CA LEU A 128 20.10 4.66 4.98
C LEU A 128 19.05 3.94 4.11
N ARG A 129 18.76 2.68 4.43
CA ARG A 129 17.64 1.94 3.84
C ARG A 129 16.39 2.15 4.70
N VAL A 130 15.42 2.88 4.19
CA VAL A 130 14.14 3.12 4.87
C VAL A 130 13.09 2.12 4.33
N PRO A 131 12.44 1.32 5.19
CA PRO A 131 11.32 0.48 4.79
C PRO A 131 10.14 1.34 4.34
N PHE A 132 9.65 1.12 3.11
CA PHE A 132 8.49 1.86 2.59
C PHE A 132 7.16 1.19 2.98
N GLY A 133 7.18 -0.11 3.29
CA GLY A 133 6.01 -0.91 3.63
C GLY A 133 5.18 -0.39 4.81
N PRO A 134 5.75 0.08 5.94
CA PRO A 134 4.99 0.61 7.05
C PRO A 134 4.20 1.85 6.66
N PHE A 135 4.80 2.74 5.85
CA PHE A 135 4.13 3.97 5.42
C PHE A 135 3.00 3.68 4.44
N LEU A 136 3.19 2.73 3.52
CA LEU A 136 2.11 2.21 2.69
C LEU A 136 1.00 1.59 3.53
N ALA A 137 1.34 0.77 4.53
CA ALA A 137 0.37 0.10 5.39
C ALA A 137 -0.46 1.10 6.21
N THR A 138 0.18 2.12 6.79
CA THR A 138 -0.49 3.22 7.50
C THR A 138 -1.37 4.04 6.56
N ALA A 139 -0.88 4.38 5.37
CA ALA A 139 -1.64 5.14 4.37
C ALA A 139 -2.89 4.37 3.91
N LEU A 140 -2.79 3.07 3.66
CA LEU A 140 -3.93 2.24 3.25
C LEU A 140 -5.01 2.25 4.32
N PHE A 141 -4.61 2.01 5.58
CA PHE A 141 -5.56 2.03 6.69
C PHE A 141 -6.23 3.40 6.84
N ALA A 142 -5.46 4.49 6.81
CA ALA A 142 -6.00 5.84 6.95
C ALA A 142 -6.95 6.22 5.80
N THR A 143 -6.54 5.99 4.55
CA THR A 143 -7.33 6.37 3.37
C THR A 143 -8.59 5.53 3.20
N TRP A 144 -8.54 4.24 3.55
CA TRP A 144 -9.74 3.39 3.52
C TRP A 144 -10.77 3.85 4.56
N ASN A 145 -10.34 4.17 5.79
CA ASN A 145 -11.24 4.72 6.79
C ASN A 145 -11.85 6.05 6.29
N PHE A 146 -11.03 6.95 5.76
CA PHE A 146 -11.50 8.23 5.23
C PHE A 146 -12.54 8.07 4.09
N ASN A 147 -12.27 7.20 3.11
CA ASN A 147 -13.23 6.89 2.04
C ASN A 147 -14.56 6.38 2.61
N THR A 148 -14.49 5.45 3.56
CA THR A 148 -15.67 4.84 4.16
C THR A 148 -16.51 5.86 4.93
N PHE A 149 -15.88 6.74 5.70
CA PHE A 149 -16.57 7.85 6.38
C PHE A 149 -17.20 8.83 5.38
N TYR A 150 -16.47 9.20 4.32
CA TYR A 150 -16.96 10.14 3.31
C TYR A 150 -18.17 9.59 2.55
N SER A 151 -18.13 8.31 2.17
CA SER A 151 -19.25 7.62 1.51
C SER A 151 -20.49 7.51 2.40
N GLN A 152 -20.34 7.40 3.72
CA GLN A 152 -21.46 7.37 4.67
C GLN A 152 -22.03 8.75 4.99
N ALA A 153 -21.26 9.82 4.84
CA ALA A 153 -21.69 11.18 5.16
C ALA A 153 -22.52 11.84 4.03
N ILE A 154 -22.43 11.32 2.80
CA ILE A 154 -23.03 11.91 1.59
C ILE A 154 -24.04 10.96 0.92
N GLY A 155 -24.14 9.71 1.39
CA GLY A 155 -25.15 8.72 0.95
C GLY A 155 -26.31 8.64 1.91
#